data_AF-A0A8J5SUL9-F1
#
_entry.id   AF-A0A8J5SUL9-F1
#
_cell.length_a   1.000
_cell.length_b   1.000
_cell.length_c   1.000
_cell.angle_alpha   90.00
_cell.angle_beta   90.00
_cell.angle_gamma   90.00
#
_symmetry.space_group_name_H-M   'P 1'
#
loop_
_entity.id
_entity.type
_entity.pdbx_description
1 polymer ?
#
loop_
_entity_poly.entity_id
_entity_poly.type
_entity_poly.pdbx_seq_one_letter_code
_entity_poly.pdbx_strand_id
1 'polypeptide(L)' 'MNISNKAGALQCTQCKGSGVNSVDHFNGQLKAGGLCWLCRGKLEILCGSCNGAGFLGGFLSTFDSTAE' A
#
# COMPACT_ATOMS: atom_id res chain seq x y z
N MET A 1 -21.33 -14.61 -4.83
CA MET A 1 -20.17 -13.71 -4.75
C MET A 1 -18.93 -14.59 -4.61
N ASN A 2 -17.97 -14.51 -5.52
CA ASN A 2 -16.73 -15.28 -5.40
C ASN A 2 -15.78 -14.52 -4.47
N ILE A 3 -15.52 -15.06 -3.29
CA ILE A 3 -14.62 -14.46 -2.30
C ILE A 3 -13.22 -15.07 -2.46
N SER A 4 -12.19 -14.24 -2.63
CA SER A 4 -10.80 -14.69 -2.75
C SER A 4 -9.93 -14.06 -1.65
N ASN A 5 -9.19 -14.87 -0.89
CA ASN A 5 -8.34 -14.41 0.22
C ASN A 5 -7.08 -13.65 -0.27
N LYS A 6 -6.71 -12.56 0.42
CA LYS A 6 -5.56 -11.67 0.17
C LYS A 6 -4.98 -11.15 1.49
N ALA A 7 -3.76 -10.62 1.48
CA ALA A 7 -3.25 -9.85 2.62
C ALA A 7 -3.83 -8.41 2.58
N GLY A 8 -4.32 -7.89 3.71
CA GLY A 8 -4.84 -6.51 3.81
C GLY A 8 -3.75 -5.44 3.83
N ALA A 9 -2.55 -5.80 4.27
CA ALA A 9 -1.35 -4.99 4.20
C ALA A 9 -0.25 -5.76 3.47
N LEU A 10 0.66 -5.02 2.86
CA LEU A 10 1.81 -5.56 2.15
C LEU A 10 3.06 -4.84 2.62
N GLN A 11 4.21 -5.50 2.56
CA GLN A 11 5.50 -4.83 2.77
C GLN A 11 5.60 -3.63 1.82
N CYS A 12 6.07 -2.49 2.36
CA CYS A 12 6.24 -1.26 1.60
C CYS A 12 7.16 -1.52 0.41
N THR A 13 6.64 -1.34 -0.80
CA THR A 13 7.35 -1.63 -2.05
C THR A 13 8.47 -0.64 -2.33
N GLN A 14 8.41 0.57 -1.76
CA GLN A 14 9.41 1.62 -1.96
C GLN A 14 10.67 1.37 -1.13
N CYS A 15 10.52 1.16 0.17
CA CYS A 15 11.67 0.93 1.05
C CYS A 15 12.01 -0.55 1.25
N LYS A 16 11.18 -1.47 0.73
CA LYS A 16 11.35 -2.93 0.86
C LYS A 16 11.59 -3.39 2.30
N GLY A 17 10.86 -2.76 3.24
CA GLY A 17 10.96 -3.07 4.67
C GLY A 17 12.11 -2.40 5.43
N SER A 18 12.95 -1.57 4.79
CA SER A 18 14.00 -0.83 5.50
C SER A 18 13.50 0.40 6.27
N GLY A 19 12.32 0.93 5.91
CA GLY A 19 11.75 2.13 6.53
C GLY A 19 12.38 3.45 6.08
N VAL A 20 13.41 3.42 5.24
CA VAL A 20 14.16 4.59 4.74
C VAL A 20 14.15 4.66 3.22
N ASN A 21 14.38 5.84 2.64
CA ASN A 21 14.53 5.99 1.19
C ASN A 21 15.88 5.45 0.73
N SER A 22 15.91 4.67 -0.34
CA SER A 22 17.16 4.19 -0.95
C SER A 22 17.79 5.22 -1.90
N VAL A 23 17.00 6.16 -2.42
CA VAL A 23 17.42 7.24 -3.33
C VAL A 23 16.71 8.54 -2.96
N ASP A 24 17.18 9.65 -3.53
CA ASP A 24 16.46 10.92 -3.47
C ASP A 24 15.16 10.84 -4.30
N HIS A 25 14.05 11.34 -3.76
CA HIS A 25 12.74 11.42 -4.42
C HIS A 25 12.28 12.87 -4.56
N PHE A 26 11.37 13.12 -5.51
CA PHE A 26 10.74 14.43 -5.75
C PHE A 26 11.76 15.57 -5.90
N ASN A 27 12.68 15.42 -6.87
CA ASN A 27 13.78 16.37 -7.11
C ASN A 27 14.64 16.64 -5.85
N GLY A 28 14.85 15.60 -5.05
CA GLY A 28 15.69 15.67 -3.86
C GLY A 28 15.05 16.37 -2.66
N GLN A 29 13.75 16.61 -2.67
CA GLN A 29 13.01 17.09 -1.50
C GLN A 29 12.98 16.04 -0.38
N LEU A 30 12.92 14.76 -0.75
CA LEU A 30 12.99 13.64 0.18
C LEU A 30 14.27 12.86 -0.09
N LYS A 31 15.24 12.99 0.81
CA LYS A 31 16.61 12.47 0.62
C LYS A 31 16.73 10.97 0.87
N ALA A 32 17.69 10.34 0.19
CA ALA A 32 18.20 9.00 0.51
C ALA A 32 18.66 8.94 1.97
N GLY A 33 18.43 7.81 2.64
CA GLY A 33 18.67 7.63 4.07
C GLY A 33 17.63 8.31 4.99
N GLY A 34 16.84 9.25 4.48
CA GLY A 34 15.70 9.82 5.20
C GLY A 34 14.53 8.84 5.34
N LEU A 35 13.53 9.22 6.16
CA LEU A 35 12.32 8.43 6.36
C LEU A 35 11.64 8.10 5.02
N CYS A 36 11.20 6.84 4.85
CA CYS A 36 10.54 6.41 3.62
C CYS A 36 9.36 7.33 3.28
N TRP A 37 9.37 7.88 2.07
CA TRP A 37 8.35 8.84 1.63
C TRP A 37 6.93 8.27 1.62
N LEU A 38 6.81 6.96 1.36
CA LEU A 38 5.53 6.27 1.27
C LEU A 38 5.04 5.80 2.65
N CYS A 39 5.78 4.90 3.30
CA CYS A 39 5.30 4.26 4.54
C CYS A 39 5.65 5.03 5.82
N ARG A 40 6.46 6.10 5.73
CA ARG A 40 6.88 6.91 6.88
C ARG A 40 7.45 6.07 8.04
N GLY A 41 8.21 5.02 7.71
CA GLY A 41 8.83 4.11 8.70
C GLY A 41 7.95 2.96 9.19
N LYS A 42 6.67 2.87 8.78
CA LYS A 42 5.75 1.80 9.22
C LYS A 42 5.99 0.44 8.56
N LEU A 43 6.90 0.36 7.60
CA LEU A 43 7.35 -0.86 6.89
C LEU A 43 6.30 -1.57 6.02
N GLU A 44 5.01 -1.33 6.25
CA GLU A 44 3.89 -1.86 5.48
C GLU A 44 3.03 -0.73 4.89
N ILE A 45 2.27 -1.07 3.86
CA ILE A 45 1.31 -0.21 3.16
C ILE A 45 0.00 -0.96 2.95
N LEU A 46 -1.08 -0.21 2.73
CA LEU A 46 -2.40 -0.78 2.41
C LEU A 46 -2.35 -1.58 1.10
N CYS A 47 -2.93 -2.77 1.08
CA CYS A 47 -3.17 -3.55 -0.13
C CYS A 47 -4.09 -2.78 -1.08
N GLY A 48 -3.55 -2.26 -2.19
CA GLY A 48 -4.35 -1.49 -3.16
C GLY A 48 -5.40 -2.33 -3.91
N SER A 49 -5.20 -3.63 -4.07
CA SER A 49 -6.18 -4.50 -4.73
C SER A 49 -7.39 -4.82 -3.85
N CYS A 50 -7.26 -4.70 -2.53
CA CYS A 50 -8.28 -5.12 -1.58
C CYS A 50 -8.63 -4.04 -0.55
N ASN A 51 -8.06 -2.84 -0.66
CA ASN A 51 -8.24 -1.69 0.23
C ASN A 51 -8.19 -2.03 1.72
N GLY A 52 -7.31 -2.95 2.11
CA GLY A 52 -7.20 -3.41 3.51
C GLY A 52 -8.14 -4.53 3.93
N ALA A 53 -9.11 -4.92 3.09
CA ALA A 53 -10.11 -5.91 3.44
C ALA A 53 -9.52 -7.32 3.66
N GLY A 54 -8.40 -7.64 3.02
CA GLY A 54 -7.83 -8.99 3.06
C GLY A 54 -8.61 -10.03 2.25
N PHE A 55 -9.55 -9.58 1.42
CA PHE A 55 -10.22 -10.44 0.44
C PHE A 55 -10.83 -9.60 -0.69
N LEU A 56 -11.10 -10.24 -1.82
CA LEU A 56 -11.88 -9.70 -2.94
C LEU A 56 -13.31 -10.22 -2.87
N GLY A 57 -14.30 -9.40 -3.24
CA GLY A 57 -15.71 -9.80 -3.35
C GLY A 57 -16.67 -9.12 -2.35
N GLY A 58 -16.18 -8.24 -1.47
CA GLY A 58 -16.99 -7.46 -0.54
C GLY A 58 -16.94 -5.97 -0.83
N PHE A 59 -17.74 -5.17 -0.12
CA PHE A 59 -17.95 -3.74 -0.43
C PHE A 59 -16.67 -2.88 -0.47
N LEU A 60 -15.64 -3.22 0.32
CA LEU A 60 -14.35 -2.49 0.29
C LEU A 60 -13.46 -2.86 -0.90
N SER A 61 -13.73 -3.98 -1.59
CA SER A 61 -12.83 -4.56 -2.59
C SER A 61 -13.49 -4.86 -3.94
N THR A 62 -14.74 -4.43 -4.13
CA THR A 62 -15.46 -4.51 -5.40
C THR A 62 -16.32 -3.27 -5.62
N PHE A 63 -16.57 -2.93 -6.89
CA PHE A 63 -17.51 -1.88 -7.24
C PHE A 63 -18.93 -2.24 -6.79
N ASP A 64 -19.67 -1.24 -6.35
CA ASP A 64 -21.10 -1.34 -6.20
C ASP A 64 -21.76 -1.10 -7.56
N SER A 65 -22.52 -2.08 -8.05
CA SER A 65 -23.27 -2.00 -9.31
C SER A 65 -24.44 -1.01 -9.27
N THR A 66 -24.76 -0.44 -8.10
CA THR A 66 -25.75 0.65 -7.97
C THR A 66 -25.15 2.04 -7.81
N ALA A 67 -23.82 2.16 -7.88
CA ALA A 67 -23.13 3.46 -7.86
C ALA A 67 -23.13 4.08 -9.28
N GLU A 68 -24.24 4.70 -9.66
CA GLU A 68 -24.35 5.66 -10.77
C GLU A 68 -24.73 7.04 -10.23
#